data_AF-A0A024SN46-F1
#
_entry.id   AF-A0A024SN46-F1
#
_cell.length_a   1.000
_cell.length_b   1.000
_cell.length_c   1.000
_cell.angle_alpha   90.00
_cell.angle_beta   90.00
_cell.angle_gamma   90.00
#
_symmetry.space_group_name_H-M   'P 1'
#
loop_
_entity.id
_entity.type
_entity.pdbx_description
1 polymer ?
#
loop_
_entity_poly.entity_id
_entity_poly.type
_entity_poly.pdbx_seq_one_letter_code
_entity_poly.pdbx_strand_id
1 'polypeptide(L)'
;MDDPDISWPAWKFGLKRDDLFTTLHDQYNTFTYTLQDPEAFHHDVYEISHRADTAEEFHRFMAARQRQRLSELEESLETLAVEIIANPKLIGSDQWQHALQLFRTKSFDSIVRYFASYLPHDYLERHGPGSVASTS
;
A
#
# COMPACT_ATOMS: atom_id res chain seq x y z
N MET A 1 11.66 24.16 3.61
CA MET A 1 12.84 24.26 2.72
C MET A 1 12.47 23.54 1.44
N ASP A 2 12.50 24.22 0.30
CA ASP A 2 12.25 23.63 -1.01
C ASP A 2 13.46 22.78 -1.41
N ASP A 3 13.28 21.46 -1.51
CA ASP A 3 14.29 20.56 -2.03
C ASP A 3 14.41 20.78 -3.56
N PRO A 4 15.55 21.26 -4.10
CA PRO A 4 15.70 21.61 -5.51
C PRO A 4 15.40 20.46 -6.48
N ASP A 5 15.56 19.21 -6.03
CA ASP A 5 15.39 18.00 -6.84
C ASP A 5 13.94 17.63 -7.15
N ILE A 6 12.97 18.35 -6.57
CA ILE A 6 11.53 18.10 -6.76
C ILE A 6 10.86 19.23 -7.57
N SER A 7 11.65 20.11 -8.20
CA SER A 7 11.10 21.15 -9.06
C SER A 7 10.50 20.57 -10.33
N TRP A 8 9.20 20.80 -10.55
CA TRP A 8 8.50 20.43 -11.77
C TRP A 8 7.78 21.65 -12.37
N PRO A 9 7.51 21.67 -13.69
CA PRO A 9 6.99 22.85 -14.38
C PRO A 9 5.47 23.04 -14.15
N ALA A 10 5.04 23.11 -12.89
CA ALA A 10 3.64 23.24 -12.47
C ALA A 10 2.94 24.45 -13.11
N TRP A 11 3.67 25.56 -13.24
CA TRP A 11 3.20 26.81 -13.86
C TRP A 11 2.69 26.62 -15.30
N LYS A 12 3.24 25.65 -16.05
CA LYS A 12 2.80 25.35 -17.42
C LYS A 12 1.37 24.82 -17.47
N PHE A 13 0.89 24.25 -16.36
CA PHE A 13 -0.41 23.60 -16.24
C PHE A 13 -1.36 24.38 -15.31
N GLY A 14 -0.98 25.59 -14.88
CA GLY A 14 -1.77 26.38 -13.93
C GLY A 14 -1.81 25.77 -12.51
N LEU A 15 -0.87 24.87 -12.20
CA LEU A 15 -0.77 24.20 -10.91
C LEU A 15 0.31 24.83 -10.03
N LYS A 16 0.20 24.62 -8.73
CA LYS A 16 1.23 24.90 -7.73
C LYS A 16 2.18 23.71 -7.64
N ARG A 17 3.42 23.94 -7.19
CA ARG A 17 4.39 22.86 -6.98
C ARG A 17 3.88 21.80 -6.02
N ASP A 18 3.21 22.22 -4.95
CA ASP A 18 2.63 21.34 -3.91
C ASP A 18 1.48 20.47 -4.42
N ASP A 19 0.87 20.82 -5.57
CA ASP A 19 -0.18 19.99 -6.18
C ASP A 19 0.35 18.60 -6.57
N LEU A 20 1.68 18.45 -6.73
CA LEU A 20 2.33 17.15 -6.93
C LEU A 20 2.05 16.16 -5.79
N PHE A 21 2.05 16.62 -4.55
CA PHE A 21 1.89 15.79 -3.35
C PHE A 21 0.46 15.77 -2.81
N THR A 22 -0.44 16.57 -3.40
CA THR A 22 -1.84 16.69 -3.01
C THR A 22 -2.73 16.29 -4.18
N THR A 23 -3.20 17.24 -4.99
CA THR A 23 -4.19 16.98 -6.06
C THR A 23 -3.74 15.92 -7.06
N LEU A 24 -2.51 16.01 -7.59
CA LEU A 24 -1.99 15.04 -8.53
C LEU A 24 -1.73 13.69 -7.87
N HIS A 25 -1.24 13.70 -6.63
CA HIS A 25 -1.01 12.49 -5.86
C HIS A 25 -2.33 11.74 -5.64
N ASP A 26 -3.32 12.40 -5.06
CA ASP A 26 -4.62 11.81 -4.76
C ASP A 26 -5.33 11.32 -6.02
N GLN A 27 -5.24 12.08 -7.12
CA GLN A 27 -5.93 11.73 -8.36
C GLN A 27 -5.23 10.63 -9.17
N TYR A 28 -3.90 10.61 -9.21
CA TYR A 28 -3.15 9.77 -10.16
C TYR A 28 -2.16 8.80 -9.50
N ASN A 29 -1.83 8.99 -8.23
CA ASN A 29 -0.89 8.17 -7.48
C ASN A 29 -1.54 7.47 -6.27
N THR A 30 -2.87 7.39 -6.24
CA THR A 30 -3.61 6.55 -5.29
C THR A 30 -4.52 5.58 -6.00
N PHE A 31 -4.77 4.45 -5.36
CA PHE A 31 -5.77 3.48 -5.75
C PHE A 31 -6.29 2.79 -4.47
N THR A 32 -7.44 2.13 -4.59
CA THR A 32 -8.07 1.45 -3.45
C THR A 32 -7.67 -0.02 -3.40
N TYR A 33 -7.35 -0.49 -2.20
CA TYR A 33 -7.17 -1.92 -1.90
C TYR A 33 -8.25 -2.39 -0.92
N THR A 34 -8.53 -3.70 -0.92
CA THR A 34 -9.45 -4.29 0.06
C THR A 34 -8.80 -4.30 1.44
N LEU A 35 -9.49 -3.78 2.45
CA LEU A 35 -8.97 -3.66 3.81
C LEU A 35 -8.78 -5.03 4.50
N GLN A 36 -9.69 -5.95 4.25
CA GLN A 36 -9.72 -7.28 4.85
C GLN A 36 -9.82 -8.34 3.75
N ASP A 37 -9.40 -9.55 4.09
CA ASP A 37 -9.77 -10.73 3.33
C ASP A 37 -11.31 -10.92 3.36
N PRO A 38 -11.89 -11.59 2.36
CA PRO A 38 -13.34 -11.74 2.25
C PRO A 38 -14.00 -12.45 3.45
N GLU A 39 -13.29 -13.38 4.10
CA GLU A 39 -13.82 -14.13 5.23
C GLU A 39 -13.92 -13.25 6.49
N ALA A 40 -12.86 -12.50 6.82
CA ALA A 40 -12.89 -11.54 7.91
C ALA A 40 -13.93 -10.44 7.68
N PHE A 41 -14.09 -9.95 6.44
CA PHE A 41 -15.13 -9.00 6.11
C PHE A 41 -16.54 -9.58 6.29
N HIS A 42 -16.77 -10.83 5.87
CA HIS A 42 -18.03 -11.52 6.09
C HIS A 42 -18.36 -11.65 7.59
N HIS A 43 -17.37 -11.99 8.42
CA HIS A 43 -17.55 -12.06 9.87
C HIS A 43 -17.95 -10.71 10.49
N ASP A 44 -17.31 -9.63 10.07
CA ASP A 44 -17.66 -8.28 10.53
C ASP A 44 -19.10 -7.91 10.13
N VAL A 45 -19.50 -8.18 8.90
CA VAL A 45 -20.88 -7.95 8.42
C VAL A 45 -21.89 -8.78 9.21
N TYR A 46 -21.61 -10.07 9.42
CA TYR A 46 -22.49 -10.98 10.14
C TYR A 46 -22.67 -10.58 11.60
N GLU A 47 -21.60 -10.22 12.30
CA GLU A 47 -21.66 -9.74 13.68
C GLU A 47 -22.48 -8.44 13.77
N ILE A 48 -22.22 -7.49 12.88
CA ILE A 48 -22.88 -6.18 12.88
C ILE A 48 -24.35 -6.30 12.49
N SER A 49 -24.71 -7.21 11.58
CA SER A 49 -26.11 -7.43 11.20
C SER A 49 -26.97 -7.97 12.34
N HIS A 50 -26.37 -8.71 13.29
CA HIS A 50 -27.06 -9.17 14.50
C HIS A 50 -27.16 -8.09 15.58
N ARG A 51 -26.33 -7.05 15.51
CA ARG A 51 -26.27 -5.96 16.49
C ARG A 51 -27.12 -4.75 16.09
N ALA A 52 -27.31 -4.51 14.80
CA ALA A 52 -28.07 -3.39 14.29
C ALA A 52 -29.55 -3.74 14.14
N ASP A 53 -30.44 -2.89 14.65
CA ASP A 53 -31.89 -3.07 14.48
C ASP A 53 -32.39 -2.36 13.20
N THR A 54 -31.60 -1.41 12.68
CA THR A 54 -31.94 -0.61 11.50
C THR A 54 -30.78 -0.53 10.49
N ALA A 55 -31.11 -0.23 9.24
CA ALA A 55 -30.10 -0.02 8.19
C ALA A 55 -29.16 1.15 8.50
N GLU A 56 -29.68 2.21 9.14
CA GLU A 56 -28.86 3.36 9.56
C GLU A 56 -27.84 2.95 10.63
N GLU A 57 -28.25 2.19 11.63
CA GLU A 57 -27.34 1.64 12.64
C GLU A 57 -26.32 0.69 12.04
N PHE A 58 -26.74 -0.16 11.11
CA PHE A 58 -25.86 -1.06 10.38
C PHE A 58 -24.74 -0.28 9.68
N HIS A 59 -25.09 0.72 8.87
CA HIS A 59 -24.09 1.55 8.18
C HIS A 59 -23.19 2.34 9.16
N ARG A 60 -23.75 2.85 10.25
CA ARG A 60 -22.98 3.53 11.30
C ARG A 60 -21.96 2.59 11.96
N PHE A 61 -22.37 1.37 12.29
CA PHE A 61 -21.49 0.35 12.88
C PHE A 61 -20.45 -0.15 11.87
N MET A 62 -20.81 -0.38 10.61
CA MET A 62 -19.86 -0.73 9.55
C MET A 62 -18.80 0.35 9.36
N ALA A 63 -19.18 1.63 9.33
CA ALA A 63 -18.22 2.73 9.23
C ALA A 63 -17.29 2.82 10.46
N ALA A 64 -17.81 2.51 11.65
CA ALA A 64 -16.98 2.43 12.86
C ALA A 64 -16.00 1.24 12.81
N ARG A 65 -16.46 0.06 12.37
CA ARG A 65 -15.63 -1.14 12.20
C ARG A 65 -14.54 -0.92 11.15
N GLN A 66 -14.84 -0.26 10.03
CA GLN A 66 -13.85 0.09 9.02
C GLN A 66 -12.72 0.94 9.61
N ARG A 67 -13.05 1.99 10.37
CA ARG A 67 -12.05 2.84 11.03
C ARG A 67 -11.22 2.06 12.05
N GLN A 68 -11.87 1.17 12.81
CA GLN A 68 -11.19 0.29 13.76
C GLN A 68 -10.19 -0.63 13.04
N ARG A 69 -10.62 -1.34 11.99
CA ARG A 69 -9.75 -2.24 11.21
C ARG A 69 -8.57 -1.52 10.56
N LEU A 70 -8.80 -0.30 10.06
CA LEU A 70 -7.72 0.51 9.51
C LEU A 70 -6.67 0.84 10.58
N SER A 71 -7.11 1.30 11.75
CA SER A 71 -6.22 1.62 12.86
C SER A 71 -5.44 0.39 13.36
N GLU A 72 -6.11 -0.77 13.48
CA GLU A 72 -5.47 -2.03 13.90
C GLU A 72 -4.37 -2.47 12.92
N LEU A 73 -4.63 -2.33 11.61
CA LEU A 73 -3.67 -2.69 10.57
C LEU A 73 -2.51 -1.71 10.48
N GLU A 74 -2.77 -0.41 10.64
CA GLU A 74 -1.73 0.62 10.68
C GLU A 74 -0.79 0.41 11.88
N GLU A 75 -1.34 0.20 13.08
CA GLU A 75 -0.55 -0.08 14.29
C GLU A 75 0.27 -1.37 14.16
N SER A 76 -0.35 -2.43 13.63
CA SER A 76 0.34 -3.70 13.36
C SER A 76 1.49 -3.51 12.37
N LEU A 77 1.26 -2.76 11.29
CA LEU A 77 2.29 -2.48 10.29
C LEU A 77 3.43 -1.65 10.86
N GLU A 78 3.16 -0.65 11.69
CA GLU A 78 4.17 0.17 12.34
C GLU A 78 5.02 -0.63 13.33
N THR A 79 4.37 -1.50 14.12
CA THR A 79 5.05 -2.42 15.04
C THR A 79 5.98 -3.36 14.28
N LEU A 80 5.49 -3.96 13.19
CA LEU A 80 6.28 -4.83 12.31
C LEU A 80 7.46 -4.06 11.68
N ALA A 81 7.24 -2.82 11.25
CA ALA A 81 8.28 -2.00 10.65
C ALA A 81 9.43 -1.75 11.65
N VAL A 82 9.13 -1.39 12.90
CA VAL A 82 10.14 -1.15 13.94
C VAL A 82 11.00 -2.39 14.16
N GLU A 83 10.37 -3.56 14.34
CA GLU A 83 11.08 -4.82 14.59
C GLU A 83 11.96 -5.23 13.40
N ILE A 84 11.45 -5.15 12.18
CA ILE A 84 12.19 -5.53 10.96
C ILE A 84 13.36 -4.58 10.71
N ILE A 85 13.16 -3.27 10.90
CA ILE A 85 14.20 -2.26 10.71
C ILE A 85 15.33 -2.46 11.73
N ALA A 86 14.98 -2.72 13.00
CA ALA A 86 15.93 -2.95 14.08
C ALA A 86 16.68 -4.29 13.96
N ASN A 87 16.12 -5.27 13.26
CA ASN A 87 16.72 -6.60 13.11
C ASN A 87 16.73 -7.10 11.66
N PRO A 88 17.74 -6.68 10.85
CA PRO A 88 17.85 -7.08 9.44
C PRO A 88 17.88 -8.60 9.19
N LYS A 89 18.19 -9.41 10.20
CA LYS A 89 18.26 -10.88 10.08
C LYS A 89 16.88 -11.52 9.91
N LEU A 90 15.78 -10.83 10.24
CA LEU A 90 14.42 -11.35 10.11
C LEU A 90 13.97 -11.55 8.67
N ILE A 91 14.51 -10.76 7.72
CA ILE A 91 14.07 -10.73 6.32
C ILE A 91 15.18 -11.08 5.31
N GLY A 92 16.41 -11.27 5.81
CA GLY A 92 17.61 -11.42 5.00
C GLY A 92 18.26 -10.07 4.69
N SER A 93 19.59 -10.00 4.82
CA SER A 93 20.35 -8.75 4.66
C SER A 93 20.19 -8.13 3.27
N ASP A 94 20.05 -8.96 2.22
CA ASP A 94 19.88 -8.49 0.84
C ASP A 94 18.52 -7.80 0.62
N GLN A 95 17.48 -8.22 1.36
CA GLN A 95 16.12 -7.67 1.23
C GLN A 95 15.84 -6.50 2.17
N TRP A 96 16.75 -6.25 3.10
CA TRP A 96 16.57 -5.23 4.12
C TRP A 96 16.41 -3.82 3.55
N GLN A 97 17.18 -3.47 2.51
CA GLN A 97 17.04 -2.19 1.83
C GLN A 97 15.67 -2.03 1.15
N HIS A 98 15.14 -3.11 0.59
CA HIS A 98 13.81 -3.10 -0.02
C HIS A 98 12.69 -2.98 1.02
N ALA A 99 12.83 -3.65 2.17
CA ALA A 99 11.88 -3.51 3.28
C ALA A 99 11.88 -2.09 3.86
N LEU A 100 13.05 -1.46 4.02
CA LEU A 100 13.15 -0.06 4.44
C LEU A 100 12.39 0.88 3.48
N GLN A 101 12.59 0.70 2.18
CA GLN A 101 11.91 1.50 1.17
C GLN A 101 10.39 1.27 1.19
N LEU A 102 9.96 0.02 1.40
CA LEU A 102 8.56 -0.35 1.58
C LEU A 102 7.93 0.41 2.77
N PHE A 103 8.50 0.31 3.97
CA PHE A 103 7.94 0.96 5.14
C PHE A 103 8.00 2.49 5.07
N ARG A 104 9.01 3.06 4.39
CA ARG A 104 9.15 4.50 4.21
C ARG A 104 8.15 5.08 3.22
N THR A 105 7.92 4.41 2.10
CA THR A 105 7.08 4.95 1.01
C THR A 105 5.65 4.45 1.04
N LYS A 106 5.39 3.29 1.65
CA LYS A 106 4.07 2.63 1.73
C LYS A 106 3.35 2.59 0.36
N SER A 107 4.12 2.48 -0.72
CA SER A 107 3.62 2.54 -2.09
C SER A 107 3.49 1.14 -2.67
N PHE A 108 2.53 0.95 -3.58
CA PHE A 108 2.38 -0.34 -4.25
C PHE A 108 3.62 -0.73 -5.07
N ASP A 109 4.30 0.25 -5.69
CA ASP A 109 5.59 0.03 -6.34
C ASP A 109 6.64 -0.52 -5.36
N SER A 110 6.74 0.03 -4.15
CA SER A 110 7.66 -0.49 -3.13
C SER A 110 7.31 -1.89 -2.61
N ILE A 111 6.00 -2.21 -2.53
CA ILE A 111 5.53 -3.58 -2.21
C ILE A 111 5.98 -4.55 -3.29
N VAL A 112 5.75 -4.22 -4.56
CA VAL A 112 6.14 -5.05 -5.70
C VAL A 112 7.65 -5.24 -5.74
N ARG A 113 8.44 -4.18 -5.56
CA ARG A 113 9.91 -4.27 -5.51
C ARG A 113 10.39 -5.13 -4.35
N TYR A 114 9.77 -5.03 -3.18
CA TYR A 114 10.10 -5.88 -2.04
C TYR A 114 9.87 -7.36 -2.37
N PHE A 115 8.72 -7.75 -2.90
CA PHE A 115 8.50 -9.16 -3.26
C PHE A 115 9.35 -9.62 -4.45
N ALA A 116 9.59 -8.76 -5.43
CA ALA A 116 10.44 -9.07 -6.59
C ALA A 116 11.89 -9.35 -6.18
N SER A 117 12.37 -8.74 -5.10
CA SER A 117 13.74 -8.93 -4.60
C SER A 117 14.04 -10.38 -4.17
N TYR A 118 13.02 -11.18 -3.86
CA TYR A 118 13.15 -12.61 -3.56
C TYR A 118 13.31 -13.49 -4.80
N LEU A 119 13.06 -12.95 -6.01
CA LEU A 119 13.16 -13.69 -7.26
C LEU A 119 14.60 -13.68 -7.78
N PRO A 120 15.05 -14.75 -8.47
CA PRO A 120 16.31 -14.73 -9.19
C PRO A 120 16.36 -13.57 -10.20
N HIS A 121 17.55 -13.00 -10.43
CA HIS A 121 17.76 -11.84 -11.28
C HIS A 121 17.23 -12.02 -12.73
N ASP A 122 17.25 -13.25 -13.23
CA ASP A 122 16.81 -13.64 -14.57
C ASP A 122 15.35 -14.15 -14.62
N TYR A 123 14.61 -14.09 -13.52
CA TYR A 123 13.24 -14.58 -13.45
C TYR A 123 12.27 -13.69 -14.23
N LEU A 124 12.34 -12.38 -14.01
CA LEU A 124 11.49 -11.41 -14.71
C LEU A 124 11.86 -11.25 -16.19
N GLU A 125 13.13 -11.47 -16.56
CA GLU A 125 13.55 -11.46 -17.95
C GLU A 125 12.96 -12.65 -18.73
N ARG A 126 12.89 -13.83 -18.09
CA ARG A 126 12.33 -15.06 -18.69
C ARG A 126 10.81 -15.13 -18.69
N HIS A 127 10.14 -14.46 -17.76
CA HIS A 127 8.68 -14.56 -17.58
C HIS A 127 7.95 -13.22 -17.65
N GLY A 128 8.66 -12.14 -18.00
CA GLY A 128 8.07 -10.82 -18.18
C GLY A 128 7.08 -10.80 -19.36
N PRO A 129 6.21 -9.78 -19.42
CA PRO A 129 5.18 -9.66 -20.45
C PRO A 129 5.70 -9.60 -21.90
N GLY A 130 7.03 -9.49 -22.11
CA GLY A 130 7.69 -9.60 -23.41
C GLY A 130 8.19 -11.01 -23.81
N SER A 131 8.24 -11.97 -22.88
CA SER A 131 8.83 -13.30 -23.15
C SER A 131 7.89 -14.23 -23.93
N VAL A 132 6.57 -14.05 -23.79
CA VAL A 132 5.56 -14.84 -24.50
C VAL A 132 5.48 -14.54 -26.01
N ALA A 133 6.16 -13.51 -26.51
CA ALA A 133 6.14 -13.15 -27.93
C ALA A 133 7.10 -13.98 -28.81
N SER A 134 7.93 -14.85 -28.22
CA SER A 134 8.92 -15.65 -28.97
C SER A 134 8.59 -17.15 -28.94
N THR A 135 7.37 -17.52 -29.32
CA THR A 135 7.08 -18.87 -29.84
C THR A 135 6.07 -18.75 -30.96
N SER A 136 6.58 -18.60 -32.18
CA SER A 136 5.88 -18.84 -33.45
C SER A 136 6.86 -19.47 -34.42
#